data_AF-A0A3A8JKY1-F1
#
_entry.id   AF-A0A3A8JKY1-F1
#
_cell.length_a   1.000
_cell.length_b   1.000
_cell.length_c   1.000
_cell.angle_alpha   90.00
_cell.angle_beta   90.00
_cell.angle_gamma   90.00
#
_symmetry.space_group_name_H-M   'P 1'
#
loop_
_entity.id
_entity.type
_entity.pdbx_description
1 polymer ?
#
loop_
_entity_poly.entity_id
_entity_poly.type
_entity_poly.pdbx_seq_one_letter_code
_entity_poly.pdbx_strand_id
1 'polypeptide(L)'
;MLFACAPVEPPAPLVSADAGSARVVTELASVASSPDAESTPTQSAEALRSAWQATTPESSEDGGVAHATASALIEPSELSEDGGASGALSLEPSLSQAPSRGSNSEALPGEEETQVITESEVPVLELGPDGEPLLDADDFAQEPVPPVAVEPLPGDAPIADVGSTPNGTPAVGDAVAEPNGTPPAVDPDSDEAPVPDEPLAALDAGMEPYAIPYAPDAGSLRVRRSIAVRSEPRQDSQPLGTVAQDMRVTWQEGAMRGPDCETWVHLQPRGWVCERYLEQNFREPRVRTLPRVEEGALTPGIYARVVGRRVRAYPSLALARRRKQGVLLKGSVTVKLQGQVKVGRRTFWRTSDGQYFEARVLREHRPSDFSGLDAEALASLPMPFAWAQSRAAPRSDVVVRVAPDSHADRETVLPPRTLVSVRELSPDGQWVRIAEDHWVARDDLHVAWSLASPSIVDPGAKWLDVDLESQVLIAYEGDRPVYATLISSGSPGTDTPEGLFRVWVKFAEADMTGSMGNASYRVATVPWTMFFEGDFALHTAYWHDRFGEPVSHGCINLAPKDARVLYGWTTPDVPTGWSMAHAMPDDPGTWVRIRGQARVQPKKRRGIAPVVATVSDL
;
A
#
# COMPACT_ATOMS: atom_id res chain seq x y z
N MET A 1 -4.58 -17.82 16.62
CA MET A 1 -4.77 -17.76 15.14
C MET A 1 -4.75 -16.30 14.78
N LEU A 2 -3.64 -15.84 14.18
CA LEU A 2 -3.44 -14.48 13.71
C LEU A 2 -2.98 -14.60 12.26
N PHE A 3 -3.76 -14.05 11.33
CA PHE A 3 -3.42 -13.93 9.92
C PHE A 3 -4.24 -12.75 9.35
N ALA A 4 -3.56 -11.73 8.84
CA ALA A 4 -4.17 -10.78 7.93
C ALA A 4 -3.66 -11.06 6.50
N CYS A 5 -2.98 -10.14 5.82
CA CYS A 5 -2.59 -10.31 4.42
C CYS A 5 -1.45 -11.34 4.21
N ALA A 6 -1.36 -11.87 2.99
CA ALA A 6 -0.36 -12.89 2.62
C ALA A 6 1.09 -12.38 2.82
N PRO A 7 2.04 -13.27 3.22
CA PRO A 7 3.31 -12.85 3.77
C PRO A 7 4.25 -12.22 2.73
N VAL A 8 4.97 -11.19 3.18
CA VAL A 8 6.30 -10.84 2.68
C VAL A 8 7.21 -10.89 3.90
N GLU A 9 8.31 -11.64 3.80
CA GLU A 9 9.13 -11.98 4.96
C GLU A 9 10.06 -10.82 5.34
N PRO A 10 10.07 -10.34 6.61
CA PRO A 10 10.93 -9.25 7.03
C PRO A 10 12.40 -9.71 7.19
N PRO A 11 13.39 -8.85 6.90
CA PRO A 11 14.79 -9.18 7.15
C PRO A 11 15.04 -9.38 8.65
N ALA A 12 15.79 -10.42 9.00
CA ALA A 12 16.09 -10.75 10.40
C ALA A 12 16.90 -9.62 11.09
N PRO A 13 16.66 -9.33 12.38
CA PRO A 13 17.37 -8.28 13.09
C PRO A 13 18.85 -8.65 13.28
N LEU A 14 19.75 -7.72 12.91
CA LEU A 14 21.19 -7.87 13.13
C LEU A 14 21.50 -7.92 14.63
N VAL A 15 22.05 -9.04 15.09
CA VAL A 15 22.51 -9.20 16.47
C VAL A 15 23.79 -8.40 16.67
N SER A 16 23.72 -7.35 17.49
CA SER A 16 24.87 -6.53 17.82
C SER A 16 25.84 -7.25 18.78
N ALA A 17 27.01 -7.61 18.27
CA ALA A 17 28.22 -7.66 19.10
C ALA A 17 28.72 -6.19 19.28
N ASP A 18 29.44 -5.80 20.33
CA ASP A 18 30.42 -6.56 21.11
C ASP A 18 30.73 -5.83 22.45
N ALA A 19 31.85 -6.20 23.08
CA ALA A 19 32.69 -5.41 23.98
C ALA A 19 32.22 -5.26 25.45
N GLY A 20 33.01 -5.86 26.36
CA GLY A 20 32.88 -5.69 27.80
C GLY A 20 33.83 -4.64 28.40
N SER A 21 33.30 -3.84 29.32
CA SER A 21 33.95 -3.30 30.53
C SER A 21 35.42 -2.84 30.46
N ALA A 22 35.63 -1.51 30.40
CA ALA A 22 36.87 -0.87 30.86
C ALA A 22 36.57 0.49 31.55
N ARG A 23 37.32 0.80 32.61
CA ARG A 23 37.02 1.84 33.62
C ARG A 23 37.31 3.29 33.22
N VAL A 24 36.58 4.18 33.90
CA VAL A 24 36.87 5.61 34.11
C VAL A 24 38.28 5.88 34.67
N VAL A 25 38.91 6.97 34.22
CA VAL A 25 39.90 7.76 34.98
C VAL A 25 39.56 9.25 34.81
N THR A 26 39.81 10.07 35.85
CA THR A 26 39.41 11.49 35.91
C THR A 26 40.56 12.36 36.43
N GLU A 27 40.96 13.40 35.70
CA GLU A 27 41.63 14.63 36.18
C GLU A 27 41.25 15.77 35.21
N LEU A 28 40.61 16.86 35.61
CA LEU A 28 41.06 18.00 36.45
C LEU A 28 41.87 19.06 35.69
N ALA A 29 41.53 20.34 35.93
CA ALA A 29 42.06 21.50 35.22
C ALA A 29 42.24 22.70 36.18
N SER A 30 43.23 23.57 35.93
CA SER A 30 43.27 24.98 36.41
C SER A 30 44.44 25.75 35.72
N VAL A 31 44.23 26.92 35.09
CA VAL A 31 44.50 28.31 35.61
C VAL A 31 46.00 28.72 35.49
N ALA A 32 46.42 29.93 35.05
CA ALA A 32 45.77 31.26 34.96
C ALA A 32 46.30 32.20 33.84
N SER A 33 45.66 33.37 33.73
CA SER A 33 46.20 34.71 33.37
C SER A 33 46.36 35.15 31.90
N SER A 34 45.58 36.17 31.55
CA SER A 34 45.78 37.14 30.45
C SER A 34 46.41 38.45 31.00
N PRO A 35 46.67 39.50 30.19
CA PRO A 35 45.59 40.38 29.71
C PRO A 35 45.75 40.95 28.27
N ASP A 36 44.74 41.72 27.87
CA ASP A 36 44.71 42.80 26.86
C ASP A 36 45.00 42.52 25.37
N ALA A 37 43.92 42.25 24.62
CA ALA A 37 43.61 42.92 23.35
C ALA A 37 42.07 42.91 23.11
N GLU A 38 41.50 43.99 22.57
CA GLU A 38 40.05 44.19 22.49
C GLU A 38 39.37 43.47 21.31
N SER A 39 38.27 42.77 21.56
CA SER A 39 37.00 42.87 20.79
C SER A 39 35.92 41.95 21.35
N THR A 40 34.73 42.48 21.58
CA THR A 40 33.55 41.77 22.13
C THR A 40 32.25 42.32 21.49
N PRO A 41 31.16 41.54 21.43
CA PRO A 41 30.50 41.34 20.13
C PRO A 41 28.94 41.42 20.17
N THR A 42 28.32 40.81 19.15
CA THR A 42 27.03 40.08 19.15
C THR A 42 25.83 40.77 18.48
N GLN A 43 25.07 39.98 17.69
CA GLN A 43 23.67 40.19 17.24
C GLN A 43 23.43 41.34 16.22
N SER A 44 22.36 41.35 15.41
CA SER A 44 21.25 40.37 15.22
C SER A 44 20.54 40.47 13.85
N ALA A 45 19.87 39.37 13.46
CA ALA A 45 18.57 39.29 12.77
C ALA A 45 18.28 39.97 11.40
N GLU A 46 19.12 40.84 10.83
CA GLU A 46 18.70 41.67 9.67
C GLU A 46 19.09 41.13 8.27
N ALA A 47 19.80 40.00 8.19
CA ALA A 47 20.38 39.45 6.94
C ALA A 47 19.45 38.54 6.09
N LEU A 48 18.17 38.35 6.45
CA LEU A 48 17.26 37.38 5.82
C LEU A 48 15.88 37.95 5.43
N ARG A 49 15.81 39.21 4.98
CA ARG A 49 14.54 39.88 4.60
C ARG A 49 14.42 40.38 3.16
N SER A 50 15.40 40.13 2.29
CA SER A 50 15.53 40.84 1.00
C SER A 50 15.65 39.91 -0.22
N ALA A 51 14.60 39.15 -0.54
CA ALA A 51 14.61 38.25 -1.71
C ALA A 51 13.23 37.93 -2.36
N TRP A 52 12.21 38.79 -2.19
CA TRP A 52 10.91 38.64 -2.89
C TRP A 52 10.38 40.00 -3.38
N GLN A 53 10.67 40.36 -4.64
CA GLN A 53 9.91 41.35 -5.43
C GLN A 53 10.35 41.31 -6.91
N ALA A 54 9.43 41.72 -7.80
CA ALA A 54 9.44 41.52 -9.25
C ALA A 54 9.30 40.04 -9.70
N THR A 55 8.50 39.69 -10.71
CA THR A 55 7.77 40.52 -11.71
C THR A 55 6.26 40.22 -11.77
N THR A 56 5.47 41.28 -11.98
CA THR A 56 4.11 41.22 -12.54
C THR A 56 4.12 41.74 -13.99
N PRO A 57 3.09 41.39 -14.78
CA PRO A 57 2.44 42.35 -15.67
C PRO A 57 0.96 42.56 -15.32
N GLU A 58 0.34 43.59 -15.89
CA GLU A 58 -0.96 44.15 -15.44
C GLU A 58 -2.21 43.55 -16.10
N SER A 59 -3.37 44.09 -15.68
CA SER A 59 -4.72 43.54 -15.84
C SER A 59 -5.50 43.96 -17.10
N SER A 60 -6.63 43.28 -17.31
CA SER A 60 -7.83 43.87 -17.94
C SER A 60 -9.07 43.44 -17.13
N GLU A 61 -10.11 44.27 -17.18
CA GLU A 61 -11.39 44.09 -16.44
C GLU A 61 -12.26 42.97 -17.09
N ASP A 62 -13.42 42.52 -16.59
CA ASP A 62 -14.39 43.17 -15.68
C ASP A 62 -15.35 42.16 -15.01
N GLY A 63 -15.94 42.52 -13.86
CA GLY A 63 -17.11 41.88 -13.20
C GLY A 63 -16.93 40.49 -12.55
N GLY A 64 -17.50 40.19 -11.37
CA GLY A 64 -18.21 41.03 -10.40
C GLY A 64 -19.20 40.23 -9.52
N VAL A 65 -19.31 40.60 -8.23
CA VAL A 65 -20.31 40.13 -7.22
C VAL A 65 -20.20 38.66 -6.77
N ALA A 66 -20.21 38.31 -5.47
CA ALA A 66 -19.88 39.04 -4.23
C ALA A 66 -19.63 38.02 -3.08
N HIS A 67 -18.75 38.36 -2.13
CA HIS A 67 -18.65 37.65 -0.85
C HIS A 67 -19.61 38.25 0.19
N ALA A 68 -20.01 37.42 1.16
CA ALA A 68 -20.57 37.88 2.44
C ALA A 68 -19.82 37.16 3.58
N THR A 69 -19.29 37.93 4.52
CA THR A 69 -18.42 37.46 5.62
C THR A 69 -18.61 38.31 6.87
N ALA A 70 -18.56 37.67 8.04
CA ALA A 70 -18.51 38.30 9.37
C ALA A 70 -19.79 39.10 9.75
N SER A 71 -20.03 39.49 11.02
CA SER A 71 -19.17 39.41 12.22
C SER A 71 -19.94 38.94 13.45
N ALA A 72 -19.22 38.45 14.46
CA ALA A 72 -19.72 38.38 15.83
C ALA A 72 -19.69 39.77 16.49
N LEU A 73 -20.53 39.97 17.52
CA LEU A 73 -20.44 41.08 18.47
C LEU A 73 -20.80 40.58 19.87
N ILE A 74 -20.30 41.27 20.90
CA ILE A 74 -20.47 40.93 22.31
C ILE A 74 -21.45 41.93 22.97
N GLU A 75 -22.22 41.40 23.93
CA GLU A 75 -22.90 41.96 25.11
C GLU A 75 -22.52 43.37 25.66
N PRO A 76 -23.28 43.99 26.61
CA PRO A 76 -24.23 43.37 27.57
C PRO A 76 -25.57 44.11 27.86
N SER A 77 -26.28 43.58 28.87
CA SER A 77 -26.98 44.30 29.98
C SER A 77 -28.52 44.52 29.98
N GLU A 78 -29.17 43.62 30.74
CA GLU A 78 -30.02 43.91 31.93
C GLU A 78 -31.56 44.11 31.88
N LEU A 79 -32.16 43.58 32.98
CA LEU A 79 -33.38 43.97 33.72
C LEU A 79 -34.80 43.55 33.25
N SER A 80 -35.41 42.72 34.12
CA SER A 80 -36.81 42.79 34.64
C SER A 80 -38.01 42.47 33.71
N GLU A 81 -39.18 41.99 34.16
CA GLU A 81 -39.60 41.29 35.40
C GLU A 81 -40.97 40.60 35.15
N ASP A 82 -41.34 39.64 36.00
CA ASP A 82 -42.70 39.19 36.36
C ASP A 82 -43.75 38.66 35.34
N GLY A 83 -44.56 37.70 35.84
CA GLY A 83 -45.93 37.40 35.38
C GLY A 83 -46.10 36.40 34.22
N GLY A 84 -46.70 35.21 34.37
CA GLY A 84 -47.23 34.52 35.56
C GLY A 84 -48.66 33.98 35.38
N ALA A 85 -48.86 32.68 35.67
CA ALA A 85 -50.17 31.98 35.76
C ALA A 85 -51.02 31.91 34.47
N SER A 86 -52.01 31.02 34.29
CA SER A 86 -52.28 29.65 34.82
C SER A 86 -53.38 29.02 33.95
N GLY A 87 -53.37 27.71 33.70
CA GLY A 87 -54.38 27.10 32.82
C GLY A 87 -54.35 25.57 32.72
N ALA A 88 -54.65 24.87 33.81
CA ALA A 88 -54.83 23.41 33.79
C ALA A 88 -56.30 23.03 33.52
N LEU A 89 -56.54 21.95 32.78
CA LEU A 89 -57.14 20.71 33.33
C LEU A 89 -57.34 19.60 32.28
N SER A 90 -57.28 18.37 32.79
CA SER A 90 -57.40 17.05 32.15
C SER A 90 -58.67 16.80 31.33
N LEU A 91 -58.63 15.78 30.45
CA LEU A 91 -59.48 14.56 30.57
C LEU A 91 -59.16 13.47 29.51
N GLU A 92 -58.81 12.28 30.00
CA GLU A 92 -58.98 10.96 29.34
C GLU A 92 -60.41 10.41 29.67
N PRO A 93 -60.91 9.21 29.25
CA PRO A 93 -60.21 8.01 28.71
C PRO A 93 -60.96 7.18 27.62
N SER A 94 -60.56 5.90 27.46
CA SER A 94 -61.36 4.74 26.95
C SER A 94 -61.51 4.57 25.43
N LEU A 95 -61.42 3.38 24.79
CA LEU A 95 -61.12 1.96 25.18
C LEU A 95 -60.10 1.37 24.12
N SER A 96 -59.79 0.08 23.85
CA SER A 96 -60.41 -1.27 24.05
C SER A 96 -59.36 -2.40 23.97
N GLN A 97 -59.75 -3.66 24.23
CA GLN A 97 -58.95 -4.89 24.07
C GLN A 97 -59.81 -6.10 23.63
N ALA A 98 -59.32 -7.16 22.95
CA ALA A 98 -58.03 -7.32 22.23
C ALA A 98 -57.95 -8.47 21.18
N PRO A 99 -58.14 -9.78 21.50
CA PRO A 99 -57.01 -10.69 21.22
C PRO A 99 -57.26 -11.84 20.22
N SER A 100 -56.16 -12.42 19.71
CA SER A 100 -56.12 -13.81 19.22
C SER A 100 -54.74 -14.46 19.45
N ARG A 101 -54.72 -15.71 19.94
CA ARG A 101 -53.52 -16.54 20.16
C ARG A 101 -53.06 -17.23 18.86
N GLY A 102 -51.80 -17.66 18.81
CA GLY A 102 -51.29 -18.51 17.72
C GLY A 102 -49.82 -18.92 17.88
N SER A 103 -49.50 -19.74 18.87
CA SER A 103 -48.21 -20.44 18.95
C SER A 103 -48.20 -21.63 18.00
N ASN A 104 -47.08 -21.89 17.34
CA ASN A 104 -46.67 -23.25 16.97
C ASN A 104 -45.14 -23.32 16.82
N SER A 105 -44.56 -24.38 17.35
CA SER A 105 -43.14 -24.74 17.27
C SER A 105 -43.05 -26.16 16.74
N GLU A 106 -42.36 -26.37 15.63
CA GLU A 106 -41.96 -27.64 14.97
C GLU A 106 -41.61 -27.28 13.50
N ALA A 107 -40.68 -27.92 12.79
CA ALA A 107 -39.60 -28.83 13.18
C ALA A 107 -38.48 -28.75 12.11
N LEU A 108 -37.29 -29.28 12.41
CA LEU A 108 -36.26 -29.53 11.39
C LEU A 108 -36.62 -30.77 10.56
N PRO A 109 -36.26 -30.78 9.26
CA PRO A 109 -35.55 -31.95 8.76
C PRO A 109 -34.38 -31.58 7.81
N GLY A 110 -33.42 -32.50 7.66
CA GLY A 110 -32.39 -32.44 6.60
C GLY A 110 -30.98 -32.12 7.06
N GLU A 111 -30.46 -32.86 8.04
CA GLU A 111 -29.02 -33.14 8.07
C GLU A 111 -28.71 -34.15 6.95
N GLU A 112 -27.70 -33.87 6.12
CA GLU A 112 -27.19 -34.78 5.10
C GLU A 112 -25.65 -34.77 5.17
N GLU A 113 -25.03 -35.90 4.86
CA GLU A 113 -23.82 -36.34 5.56
C GLU A 113 -22.52 -35.57 5.20
N THR A 114 -21.66 -35.38 6.21
CA THR A 114 -20.27 -34.97 6.02
C THR A 114 -19.47 -36.07 5.32
N GLN A 115 -19.34 -35.96 4.00
CA GLN A 115 -18.30 -36.69 3.27
C GLN A 115 -16.92 -36.15 3.66
N VAL A 116 -16.17 -36.96 4.42
CA VAL A 116 -14.76 -36.71 4.69
C VAL A 116 -13.96 -37.00 3.41
N ILE A 117 -13.51 -35.94 2.75
CA ILE A 117 -12.51 -36.03 1.68
C ILE A 117 -11.14 -35.88 2.34
N THR A 118 -10.29 -36.89 2.24
CA THR A 118 -8.94 -36.91 2.80
C THR A 118 -7.98 -35.97 2.05
N GLU A 119 -6.90 -35.54 2.71
CA GLU A 119 -5.96 -34.50 2.27
C GLU A 119 -5.02 -34.95 1.12
N SER A 120 -5.56 -35.48 0.02
CA SER A 120 -4.75 -36.07 -1.06
C SER A 120 -5.37 -35.95 -2.46
N GLU A 121 -6.02 -34.82 -2.77
CA GLU A 121 -6.41 -34.50 -4.16
C GLU A 121 -6.56 -32.98 -4.43
N VAL A 122 -5.63 -32.18 -3.88
CA VAL A 122 -5.45 -30.77 -4.26
C VAL A 122 -4.09 -30.66 -4.96
N PRO A 123 -4.02 -30.21 -6.24
CA PRO A 123 -2.74 -29.96 -6.89
C PRO A 123 -2.08 -28.73 -6.25
N VAL A 124 -1.12 -28.98 -5.37
CA VAL A 124 -0.16 -27.97 -4.93
C VAL A 124 0.75 -27.68 -6.11
N LEU A 125 0.74 -26.43 -6.59
CA LEU A 125 1.81 -25.94 -7.45
C LEU A 125 3.03 -25.71 -6.57
N GLU A 126 3.99 -26.64 -6.61
CA GLU A 126 5.30 -26.39 -6.03
C GLU A 126 5.98 -25.28 -6.84
N LEU A 127 6.31 -24.19 -6.15
CA LEU A 127 7.00 -23.04 -6.70
C LEU A 127 8.50 -23.23 -6.52
N GLY A 128 9.28 -22.95 -7.56
CA GLY A 128 10.73 -22.89 -7.44
C GLY A 128 11.19 -21.73 -6.55
N PRO A 129 12.48 -21.65 -6.18
CA PRO A 129 13.02 -20.56 -5.36
C PRO A 129 12.82 -19.16 -5.97
N ASP A 130 12.65 -19.05 -7.29
CA ASP A 130 12.32 -17.80 -8.00
C ASP A 130 10.82 -17.42 -7.99
N GLY A 131 9.94 -18.27 -7.44
CA GLY A 131 8.49 -18.04 -7.39
C GLY A 131 7.73 -18.30 -8.69
N GLU A 132 8.38 -18.87 -9.72
CA GLU A 132 7.73 -19.34 -10.95
C GLU A 132 7.13 -20.76 -10.75
N PRO A 133 6.02 -21.11 -11.45
CA PRO A 133 5.49 -22.48 -11.46
C PRO A 133 6.41 -23.46 -12.19
N LEU A 134 6.60 -24.65 -11.63
CA LEU A 134 7.09 -25.79 -12.41
C LEU A 134 6.02 -26.18 -13.44
N LEU A 135 6.42 -26.21 -14.72
CA LEU A 135 5.65 -26.73 -15.84
C LEU A 135 6.40 -27.94 -16.41
N ASP A 136 5.81 -29.13 -16.28
CA ASP A 136 6.38 -30.35 -16.85
C ASP A 136 6.51 -30.24 -18.37
N ALA A 137 7.68 -30.59 -18.91
CA ALA A 137 8.04 -30.33 -20.30
C ALA A 137 7.49 -31.35 -21.33
N ASP A 138 6.70 -32.34 -20.88
CA ASP A 138 6.39 -33.57 -21.62
C ASP A 138 4.97 -33.63 -22.26
N ASP A 139 4.29 -32.49 -22.48
CA ASP A 139 3.00 -32.45 -23.21
C ASP A 139 3.00 -31.47 -24.42
N PHE A 140 4.17 -31.27 -25.04
CA PHE A 140 4.33 -30.50 -26.29
C PHE A 140 4.84 -31.33 -27.48
N ALA A 141 4.50 -32.63 -27.52
CA ALA A 141 4.71 -33.49 -28.68
C ALA A 141 3.51 -33.43 -29.65
N GLN A 142 3.48 -32.45 -30.57
CA GLN A 142 2.55 -32.50 -31.71
C GLN A 142 3.01 -33.54 -32.74
N GLU A 143 2.21 -34.58 -32.96
CA GLU A 143 2.44 -35.53 -34.05
C GLU A 143 2.44 -34.84 -35.43
N PRO A 144 3.39 -35.17 -36.33
CA PRO A 144 3.44 -34.56 -37.65
C PRO A 144 2.33 -35.09 -38.56
N VAL A 145 1.40 -34.21 -38.94
CA VAL A 145 0.32 -34.52 -39.90
C VAL A 145 0.92 -34.84 -41.28
N PRO A 146 0.59 -35.99 -41.91
CA PRO A 146 1.13 -36.35 -43.21
C PRO A 146 0.59 -35.44 -44.34
N PRO A 147 1.40 -35.11 -45.36
CA PRO A 147 0.99 -34.22 -46.44
C PRO A 147 -0.05 -34.86 -47.36
N VAL A 148 -1.15 -34.14 -47.60
CA VAL A 148 -2.18 -34.52 -48.58
C VAL A 148 -1.67 -34.23 -49.99
N ALA A 149 -1.67 -35.24 -50.85
CA ALA A 149 -1.31 -35.08 -52.27
C ALA A 149 -2.39 -34.30 -53.03
N VAL A 150 -1.95 -33.46 -53.98
CA VAL A 150 -2.81 -32.74 -54.94
C VAL A 150 -2.25 -32.96 -56.33
N GLU A 151 -3.07 -33.49 -57.25
CA GLU A 151 -2.68 -33.71 -58.64
C GLU A 151 -2.69 -32.40 -59.46
N PRO A 152 -1.76 -32.20 -60.40
CA PRO A 152 -1.78 -31.07 -61.32
C PRO A 152 -2.69 -31.33 -62.53
N LEU A 153 -3.40 -30.29 -62.99
CA LEU A 153 -4.07 -30.28 -64.31
C LEU A 153 -3.27 -29.43 -65.33
N PRO A 154 -3.39 -29.67 -66.65
CA PRO A 154 -2.37 -29.29 -67.63
C PRO A 154 -2.67 -28.05 -68.50
N GLY A 155 -1.63 -27.50 -69.16
CA GLY A 155 -1.68 -26.48 -70.22
C GLY A 155 -1.59 -25.05 -69.68
N ASP A 156 -0.64 -24.18 -70.07
CA ASP A 156 -0.12 -23.92 -71.42
C ASP A 156 1.34 -23.39 -71.44
N ALA A 157 1.92 -23.34 -72.65
CA ALA A 157 3.22 -22.75 -73.04
C ALA A 157 2.99 -21.83 -74.27
N PRO A 158 3.95 -21.03 -74.81
CA PRO A 158 5.42 -21.01 -74.71
C PRO A 158 5.99 -19.62 -74.25
N ILE A 159 7.27 -19.20 -74.34
CA ILE A 159 8.27 -19.11 -75.45
C ILE A 159 9.70 -18.84 -74.90
N ALA A 160 10.73 -19.52 -75.46
CA ALA A 160 12.19 -19.21 -75.60
C ALA A 160 13.02 -18.68 -74.38
N ASP A 161 14.37 -18.77 -74.33
CA ASP A 161 15.38 -18.99 -75.39
C ASP A 161 16.70 -19.69 -74.91
N VAL A 162 17.58 -20.00 -75.87
CA VAL A 162 18.98 -20.55 -75.87
C VAL A 162 19.90 -20.21 -74.66
N GLY A 163 20.89 -21.05 -74.24
CA GLY A 163 21.34 -22.39 -74.66
C GLY A 163 22.86 -22.68 -74.43
N SER A 164 23.37 -23.83 -74.92
CA SER A 164 24.79 -24.26 -75.08
C SER A 164 25.59 -24.88 -73.89
N THR A 165 26.62 -25.69 -74.21
CA THR A 165 27.36 -26.63 -73.32
C THR A 165 28.92 -26.61 -73.54
N PRO A 166 29.77 -27.66 -73.34
CA PRO A 166 30.72 -27.72 -72.21
C PRO A 166 32.21 -28.01 -72.56
N ASN A 167 33.11 -28.05 -71.55
CA ASN A 167 34.35 -28.87 -71.42
C ASN A 167 35.16 -28.41 -70.16
N GLY A 168 36.07 -29.20 -69.53
CA GLY A 168 36.52 -30.58 -69.76
C GLY A 168 37.50 -31.09 -68.67
N THR A 169 37.90 -32.37 -68.74
CA THR A 169 38.75 -33.16 -67.80
C THR A 169 40.16 -33.46 -68.40
N PRO A 170 41.06 -34.35 -67.88
CA PRO A 170 41.29 -34.99 -66.55
C PRO A 170 42.79 -35.03 -66.09
N ALA A 171 43.10 -35.63 -64.91
CA ALA A 171 44.24 -36.55 -64.58
C ALA A 171 44.55 -36.61 -63.05
N VAL A 172 45.12 -37.67 -62.41
CA VAL A 172 45.32 -39.13 -62.66
C VAL A 172 45.64 -39.84 -61.31
N GLY A 173 45.11 -41.06 -61.09
CA GLY A 173 45.68 -42.20 -60.30
C GLY A 173 46.01 -42.09 -58.79
N ASP A 174 46.12 -43.18 -58.01
CA ASP A 174 45.71 -44.59 -58.25
C ASP A 174 45.77 -45.47 -56.96
N ALA A 175 44.93 -46.53 -56.89
CA ALA A 175 45.02 -47.76 -56.06
C ALA A 175 45.17 -47.71 -54.48
N VAL A 176 45.15 -48.86 -53.76
CA VAL A 176 43.95 -49.64 -53.32
C VAL A 176 44.31 -50.75 -52.28
N ALA A 177 43.44 -50.97 -51.28
CA ALA A 177 43.23 -52.16 -50.41
C ALA A 177 44.21 -52.58 -49.26
N GLU A 178 43.59 -53.12 -48.21
CA GLU A 178 44.13 -53.87 -47.03
C GLU A 178 43.82 -55.41 -47.21
N PRO A 179 43.69 -56.35 -46.21
CA PRO A 179 43.85 -56.32 -44.73
C PRO A 179 44.43 -57.58 -44.00
N ASN A 180 44.38 -57.52 -42.65
CA ASN A 180 44.26 -58.60 -41.64
C ASN A 180 45.48 -59.40 -41.11
N GLY A 181 45.57 -59.50 -39.77
CA GLY A 181 46.37 -60.47 -38.99
C GLY A 181 46.36 -60.23 -37.47
N THR A 182 45.92 -61.19 -36.64
CA THR A 182 45.70 -61.10 -35.16
C THR A 182 45.40 -62.50 -34.57
N PRO A 183 45.64 -62.88 -33.28
CA PRO A 183 46.54 -62.41 -32.20
C PRO A 183 47.61 -63.51 -31.84
N PRO A 184 48.27 -63.55 -30.65
CA PRO A 184 47.70 -63.94 -29.32
C PRO A 184 48.13 -63.03 -28.13
N ALA A 185 47.97 -63.45 -26.88
CA ALA A 185 48.00 -62.61 -25.64
C ALA A 185 48.91 -63.16 -24.49
N VAL A 186 48.82 -62.55 -23.28
CA VAL A 186 49.51 -62.86 -21.97
C VAL A 186 50.91 -62.23 -21.83
N ASP A 187 51.32 -61.47 -20.80
CA ASP A 187 50.65 -60.79 -19.65
C ASP A 187 51.53 -59.57 -19.16
N PRO A 188 51.63 -59.09 -17.88
CA PRO A 188 51.59 -57.63 -17.61
C PRO A 188 52.87 -57.01 -16.97
N ASP A 189 52.69 -55.88 -16.25
CA ASP A 189 53.64 -55.06 -15.46
C ASP A 189 54.63 -54.14 -16.21
N SER A 190 54.27 -52.84 -16.33
CA SER A 190 54.95 -51.74 -15.58
C SER A 190 54.37 -50.34 -15.88
N ASP A 191 54.16 -49.57 -14.80
CA ASP A 191 54.19 -48.11 -14.68
C ASP A 191 53.54 -47.22 -15.78
N GLU A 192 52.22 -46.99 -15.66
CA GLU A 192 51.60 -45.75 -16.15
C GLU A 192 51.10 -44.91 -14.95
N ALA A 193 51.39 -43.61 -14.94
CA ALA A 193 51.14 -42.74 -13.80
C ALA A 193 49.65 -42.36 -13.68
N PRO A 194 49.10 -42.22 -12.46
CA PRO A 194 47.71 -41.80 -12.28
C PRO A 194 47.54 -40.36 -12.75
N VAL A 195 46.80 -40.18 -13.85
CA VAL A 195 46.13 -38.90 -14.14
C VAL A 195 45.16 -38.66 -12.98
N PRO A 196 45.22 -37.51 -12.27
CA PRO A 196 44.25 -37.23 -11.23
C PRO A 196 42.89 -36.97 -11.86
N ASP A 197 41.88 -37.73 -11.42
CA ASP A 197 40.47 -37.38 -11.66
C ASP A 197 40.20 -36.01 -11.00
N GLU A 198 40.17 -34.93 -11.79
CA GLU A 198 39.63 -33.67 -11.30
C GLU A 198 38.12 -33.83 -11.08
N PRO A 199 37.62 -33.62 -9.85
CA PRO A 199 36.20 -33.75 -9.59
C PRO A 199 35.44 -32.62 -10.29
N LEU A 200 34.45 -32.98 -11.11
CA LEU A 200 33.48 -32.06 -11.74
C LEU A 200 32.49 -31.47 -10.71
N ALA A 201 33.03 -30.91 -9.63
CA ALA A 201 32.33 -30.40 -8.45
C ALA A 201 33.02 -29.16 -7.84
N ALA A 202 33.78 -28.41 -8.65
CA ALA A 202 34.61 -27.28 -8.19
C ALA A 202 34.56 -26.04 -9.13
N LEU A 203 33.51 -25.90 -9.95
CA LEU A 203 33.31 -24.76 -10.87
C LEU A 203 31.94 -24.07 -10.68
N ASP A 204 31.52 -23.90 -9.43
CA ASP A 204 30.49 -22.94 -9.02
C ASP A 204 31.03 -22.00 -7.93
N ALA A 205 32.30 -21.60 -8.09
CA ALA A 205 32.93 -20.60 -7.25
C ALA A 205 32.43 -19.22 -7.67
N GLY A 206 31.60 -18.60 -6.82
CA GLY A 206 30.97 -17.31 -7.08
C GLY A 206 31.96 -16.25 -7.56
N MET A 207 31.88 -15.89 -8.83
CA MET A 207 32.74 -14.88 -9.43
C MET A 207 32.30 -13.50 -8.94
N GLU A 208 33.14 -12.86 -8.13
CA GLU A 208 32.91 -11.49 -7.65
C GLU A 208 32.65 -10.55 -8.85
N PRO A 209 31.54 -9.78 -8.83
CA PRO A 209 31.15 -8.98 -9.99
C PRO A 209 32.21 -7.94 -10.37
N TYR A 210 32.61 -7.93 -11.64
CA TYR A 210 33.67 -7.05 -12.14
C TYR A 210 33.15 -5.97 -13.09
N ALA A 211 33.73 -4.77 -12.97
CA ALA A 211 33.36 -3.63 -13.79
C ALA A 211 33.70 -3.83 -15.27
N ILE A 212 32.75 -3.49 -16.14
CA ILE A 212 32.88 -3.50 -17.60
C ILE A 212 32.49 -2.13 -18.17
N PRO A 213 33.13 -1.66 -19.27
CA PRO A 213 32.74 -0.42 -19.92
C PRO A 213 31.30 -0.49 -20.42
N TYR A 214 30.46 0.46 -20.02
CA TYR A 214 29.05 0.51 -20.41
C TYR A 214 28.63 1.91 -20.84
N ALA A 215 28.69 2.13 -22.15
CA ALA A 215 28.27 3.36 -22.83
C ALA A 215 27.41 2.98 -24.05
N PRO A 216 26.14 2.57 -23.84
CA PRO A 216 25.22 2.30 -24.94
C PRO A 216 24.92 3.59 -25.71
N ASP A 217 24.76 3.50 -27.03
CA ASP A 217 24.32 4.62 -27.88
C ASP A 217 22.81 4.86 -27.68
N ALA A 218 22.48 5.53 -26.58
CA ALA A 218 21.11 5.70 -26.09
C ALA A 218 20.94 7.03 -25.34
N GLY A 219 19.72 7.55 -25.33
CA GLY A 219 19.30 8.67 -24.46
C GLY A 219 18.63 8.20 -23.16
N SER A 220 18.17 6.95 -23.10
CA SER A 220 17.62 6.29 -21.91
C SER A 220 17.50 4.77 -22.12
N LEU A 221 17.27 4.03 -21.05
CA LEU A 221 16.96 2.59 -21.10
C LEU A 221 15.47 2.38 -20.78
N ARG A 222 14.71 1.73 -21.68
CA ARG A 222 13.32 1.35 -21.43
C ARG A 222 13.27 0.04 -20.65
N VAL A 223 12.56 0.05 -19.53
CA VAL A 223 12.26 -1.13 -18.72
C VAL A 223 11.20 -2.00 -19.42
N ARG A 224 11.57 -3.21 -19.87
CA ARG A 224 10.73 -4.09 -20.72
C ARG A 224 9.53 -4.68 -19.98
N ARG A 225 9.70 -5.02 -18.70
CA ARG A 225 8.69 -5.51 -17.74
C ARG A 225 8.98 -4.89 -16.38
N SER A 226 7.98 -4.75 -15.50
CA SER A 226 8.25 -4.38 -14.11
C SER A 226 9.24 -5.38 -13.51
N ILE A 227 10.31 -4.89 -12.89
CA ILE A 227 11.46 -5.71 -12.50
C ILE A 227 12.03 -5.22 -11.16
N ALA A 228 12.48 -6.17 -10.33
CA ALA A 228 13.16 -5.85 -9.08
C ALA A 228 14.49 -5.14 -9.38
N VAL A 229 14.78 -4.10 -8.61
CA VAL A 229 16.08 -3.42 -8.60
C VAL A 229 16.88 -3.98 -7.44
N ARG A 230 18.10 -4.45 -7.70
CA ARG A 230 18.94 -5.19 -6.74
C ARG A 230 19.94 -4.29 -6.02
N SER A 231 20.32 -4.63 -4.80
CA SER A 231 21.36 -3.93 -4.04
C SER A 231 22.75 -4.10 -4.68
N GLU A 232 22.99 -5.27 -5.26
CA GLU A 232 24.24 -5.67 -5.92
C GLU A 232 23.96 -6.18 -7.34
N PRO A 233 24.98 -6.28 -8.22
CA PRO A 233 24.85 -6.90 -9.54
C PRO A 233 24.79 -8.44 -9.47
N ARG A 234 23.83 -8.98 -8.70
CA ARG A 234 23.52 -10.41 -8.55
C ARG A 234 22.03 -10.62 -8.30
N GLN A 235 21.48 -11.74 -8.76
CA GLN A 235 20.04 -12.04 -8.74
C GLN A 235 19.52 -12.48 -7.36
N ASP A 236 20.38 -13.00 -6.49
CA ASP A 236 20.08 -13.36 -5.10
C ASP A 236 20.00 -12.14 -4.16
N SER A 237 20.77 -11.08 -4.47
CA SER A 237 20.95 -9.91 -3.60
C SER A 237 19.66 -9.13 -3.28
N GLN A 238 19.68 -8.37 -2.18
CA GLN A 238 18.50 -7.75 -1.59
C GLN A 238 17.74 -6.85 -2.60
N PRO A 239 16.41 -7.00 -2.75
CA PRO A 239 15.62 -6.09 -3.57
C PRO A 239 15.50 -4.72 -2.89
N LEU A 240 15.94 -3.66 -3.57
CA LEU A 240 15.73 -2.27 -3.16
C LEU A 240 14.29 -1.80 -3.42
N GLY A 241 13.61 -2.45 -4.37
CA GLY A 241 12.31 -2.04 -4.87
C GLY A 241 11.99 -2.65 -6.24
N THR A 242 10.96 -2.12 -6.89
CA THR A 242 10.55 -2.51 -8.25
C THR A 242 10.45 -1.28 -9.14
N VAL A 243 11.19 -1.25 -10.25
CA VAL A 243 11.00 -0.26 -11.31
C VAL A 243 9.92 -0.75 -12.27
N ALA A 244 9.00 0.14 -12.67
CA ALA A 244 7.82 -0.24 -13.43
C ALA A 244 8.08 -0.35 -14.95
N GLN A 245 7.28 -1.19 -15.61
CA GLN A 245 7.26 -1.33 -17.08
C GLN A 245 7.10 0.01 -17.82
N ASP A 246 7.73 0.11 -18.99
CA ASP A 246 7.69 1.26 -19.91
C ASP A 246 8.21 2.59 -19.35
N MET A 247 8.83 2.57 -18.17
CA MET A 247 9.67 3.69 -17.72
C MET A 247 10.94 3.73 -18.56
N ARG A 248 11.31 4.94 -18.99
CA ARG A 248 12.62 5.20 -19.57
C ARG A 248 13.51 5.83 -18.51
N VAL A 249 14.49 5.08 -18.02
CA VAL A 249 15.36 5.44 -16.90
C VAL A 249 16.74 5.91 -17.38
N THR A 250 17.42 6.66 -16.52
CA THR A 250 18.85 6.93 -16.60
C THR A 250 19.65 5.84 -15.89
N TRP A 251 20.91 5.68 -16.30
CA TRP A 251 21.90 4.82 -15.66
C TRP A 251 23.11 5.65 -15.22
N GLN A 252 23.96 5.08 -14.38
CA GLN A 252 25.27 5.63 -14.05
C GLN A 252 26.34 4.98 -14.94
N GLU A 253 27.44 5.69 -15.22
CA GLU A 253 28.54 5.13 -16.01
C GLU A 253 29.13 3.86 -15.37
N GLY A 254 29.29 2.82 -16.19
CA GLY A 254 29.74 1.50 -15.78
C GLY A 254 28.61 0.49 -15.59
N ALA A 255 28.87 -0.74 -16.02
CA ALA A 255 28.10 -1.93 -15.66
C ALA A 255 29.03 -2.92 -14.96
N MET A 256 28.47 -3.96 -14.35
CA MET A 256 29.24 -5.08 -13.83
C MET A 256 28.80 -6.39 -14.48
N ARG A 257 29.73 -7.28 -14.80
CA ARG A 257 29.40 -8.67 -15.12
C ARG A 257 29.29 -9.46 -13.82
N GLY A 258 28.19 -10.18 -13.64
CA GLY A 258 27.99 -11.11 -12.52
C GLY A 258 27.70 -12.53 -13.02
N PRO A 259 27.54 -13.51 -12.12
CA PRO A 259 27.26 -14.91 -12.49
C PRO A 259 25.94 -15.05 -13.28
N ASP A 260 24.85 -14.44 -12.81
CA ASP A 260 23.51 -14.64 -13.37
C ASP A 260 23.19 -13.79 -14.62
N CYS A 261 24.08 -12.84 -14.96
CA CYS A 261 23.88 -11.91 -16.06
C CYS A 261 25.19 -11.28 -16.56
N GLU A 262 25.39 -11.32 -17.88
CA GLU A 262 26.57 -10.79 -18.56
C GLU A 262 26.83 -9.29 -18.32
N THR A 263 25.76 -8.52 -18.09
CA THR A 263 25.76 -7.06 -17.91
C THR A 263 24.67 -6.63 -16.91
N TRP A 264 25.06 -6.25 -15.70
CA TRP A 264 24.22 -5.54 -14.74
C TRP A 264 24.44 -4.04 -14.83
N VAL A 265 23.39 -3.28 -15.10
CA VAL A 265 23.44 -1.82 -15.25
C VAL A 265 23.02 -1.14 -13.94
N HIS A 266 23.80 -0.16 -13.46
CA HIS A 266 23.41 0.65 -12.31
C HIS A 266 22.40 1.71 -12.74
N LEU A 267 21.16 1.61 -12.27
CA LEU A 267 20.08 2.56 -12.55
C LEU A 267 20.09 3.72 -11.55
N GLN A 268 19.70 4.90 -12.01
CA GLN A 268 19.42 6.01 -11.10
C GLN A 268 18.01 5.89 -10.48
N PRO A 269 17.82 6.30 -9.21
CA PRO A 269 18.83 6.89 -8.33
C PRO A 269 19.76 5.87 -7.65
N ARG A 270 19.39 4.58 -7.60
CA ARG A 270 20.18 3.51 -6.96
C ARG A 270 19.84 2.12 -7.52
N GLY A 271 20.84 1.23 -7.53
CA GLY A 271 20.70 -0.22 -7.65
C GLY A 271 20.79 -0.79 -9.07
N TRP A 272 20.82 -2.11 -9.14
CA TRP A 272 21.24 -2.85 -10.34
C TRP A 272 20.07 -3.57 -11.02
N VAL A 273 20.08 -3.57 -12.35
CA VAL A 273 19.16 -4.36 -13.19
C VAL A 273 19.94 -5.00 -14.34
N CYS A 274 19.77 -6.30 -14.53
CA CYS A 274 20.34 -7.07 -15.63
C CYS A 274 19.82 -6.56 -16.99
N GLU A 275 20.73 -6.30 -17.94
CA GLU A 275 20.45 -5.65 -19.24
C GLU A 275 19.38 -6.38 -20.07
N ARG A 276 19.19 -7.69 -19.89
CA ARG A 276 18.13 -8.46 -20.59
C ARG A 276 16.72 -7.92 -20.34
N TYR A 277 16.50 -7.17 -19.25
CA TYR A 277 15.23 -6.52 -18.92
C TYR A 277 15.14 -5.06 -19.37
N LEU A 278 16.20 -4.54 -19.99
CA LEU A 278 16.35 -3.18 -20.48
C LEU A 278 16.39 -3.16 -22.01
N GLU A 279 16.03 -2.04 -22.62
CA GLU A 279 16.06 -1.82 -24.06
C GLU A 279 16.59 -0.41 -24.34
N GLN A 280 17.65 -0.30 -25.14
CA GLN A 280 18.28 0.97 -25.49
C GLN A 280 17.28 1.88 -26.24
N ASN A 281 17.21 3.16 -25.89
CA ASN A 281 16.26 4.09 -26.47
C ASN A 281 16.89 5.46 -26.72
N PHE A 282 16.90 5.91 -27.98
CA PHE A 282 17.45 7.22 -28.39
C PHE A 282 16.68 8.45 -27.87
N ARG A 283 15.54 8.25 -27.19
CA ARG A 283 14.77 9.36 -26.59
C ARG A 283 15.24 9.60 -25.16
N GLU A 284 15.10 10.84 -24.72
CA GLU A 284 15.35 11.27 -23.34
C GLU A 284 14.59 10.41 -22.30
N PRO A 285 15.05 10.37 -21.03
CA PRO A 285 14.37 9.68 -19.95
C PRO A 285 12.91 10.13 -19.78
N ARG A 286 12.06 9.21 -19.34
CA ARG A 286 10.64 9.47 -19.04
C ARG A 286 10.13 8.47 -18.02
N VAL A 287 10.44 8.76 -16.77
CA VAL A 287 9.78 8.21 -15.59
C VAL A 287 8.47 8.96 -15.29
N ARG A 288 7.66 8.45 -14.36
CA ARG A 288 6.49 9.17 -13.80
C ARG A 288 6.21 8.69 -12.38
N THR A 289 5.66 9.53 -11.52
CA THR A 289 5.22 9.12 -10.18
C THR A 289 4.11 8.07 -10.32
N LEU A 290 4.17 7.03 -9.48
CA LEU A 290 3.15 5.98 -9.41
C LEU A 290 2.51 5.97 -8.01
N PRO A 291 1.22 5.59 -7.91
CA PRO A 291 0.32 5.27 -9.00
C PRO A 291 -0.13 6.52 -9.77
N ARG A 292 -0.48 6.37 -11.06
CA ARG A 292 -1.00 7.50 -11.85
C ARG A 292 -2.43 7.82 -11.40
N VAL A 293 -2.63 9.03 -10.90
CA VAL A 293 -3.95 9.62 -10.62
C VAL A 293 -4.29 10.62 -11.73
N GLU A 294 -5.55 10.74 -12.09
CA GLU A 294 -6.04 11.77 -13.02
C GLU A 294 -6.34 13.07 -12.27
N GLU A 295 -6.40 14.19 -12.97
CA GLU A 295 -6.63 15.50 -12.33
C GLU A 295 -8.03 15.54 -11.69
N GLY A 296 -8.11 16.02 -10.45
CA GLY A 296 -9.33 15.97 -9.62
C GLY A 296 -9.75 14.57 -9.13
N ALA A 297 -9.12 13.48 -9.57
CA ALA A 297 -9.48 12.14 -9.13
C ALA A 297 -8.93 11.80 -7.73
N LEU A 298 -9.76 11.16 -6.91
CA LEU A 298 -9.38 10.72 -5.55
C LEU A 298 -8.49 9.47 -5.55
N THR A 299 -8.56 8.64 -6.60
CA THR A 299 -7.87 7.33 -6.65
C THR A 299 -7.37 7.02 -8.08
N PRO A 300 -6.41 6.09 -8.26
CA PRO A 300 -5.80 5.75 -9.56
C PRO A 300 -6.69 5.05 -10.61
N GLY A 301 -8.01 5.17 -10.52
CA GLY A 301 -8.97 4.51 -11.41
C GLY A 301 -10.34 4.33 -10.76
N ILE A 302 -11.26 3.66 -11.45
CA ILE A 302 -12.59 3.33 -10.91
C ILE A 302 -12.52 1.95 -10.28
N TYR A 303 -13.01 1.80 -9.05
CA TYR A 303 -13.01 0.54 -8.31
C TYR A 303 -14.44 0.08 -8.02
N ALA A 304 -14.69 -1.23 -8.05
CA ALA A 304 -16.03 -1.78 -7.84
C ALA A 304 -16.03 -3.11 -7.07
N ARG A 305 -16.99 -3.24 -6.14
CA ARG A 305 -17.31 -4.51 -5.47
C ARG A 305 -18.11 -5.41 -6.40
N VAL A 306 -17.76 -6.68 -6.45
CA VAL A 306 -18.55 -7.73 -7.10
C VAL A 306 -19.75 -8.10 -6.22
N VAL A 307 -20.95 -8.11 -6.81
CA VAL A 307 -22.22 -8.38 -6.12
C VAL A 307 -23.08 -9.44 -6.83
N GLY A 308 -23.78 -10.24 -6.04
CA GLY A 308 -24.64 -11.34 -6.49
C GLY A 308 -24.13 -12.72 -6.04
N ARG A 309 -24.94 -13.76 -6.27
CA ARG A 309 -24.59 -15.15 -5.90
C ARG A 309 -23.97 -15.88 -7.10
N ARG A 310 -22.94 -16.69 -6.85
CA ARG A 310 -22.23 -17.52 -7.84
C ARG A 310 -21.72 -16.74 -9.07
N VAL A 311 -21.20 -15.53 -8.85
CA VAL A 311 -20.61 -14.70 -9.92
C VAL A 311 -19.36 -15.38 -10.48
N ARG A 312 -19.19 -15.30 -11.81
CA ARG A 312 -18.00 -15.81 -12.50
C ARG A 312 -17.21 -14.66 -13.11
N ALA A 313 -15.89 -14.70 -12.93
CA ALA A 313 -14.92 -13.95 -13.72
C ALA A 313 -14.63 -14.71 -15.03
N TYR A 314 -14.27 -14.02 -16.10
CA TYR A 314 -13.92 -14.66 -17.39
C TYR A 314 -12.59 -14.11 -17.91
N PRO A 315 -11.63 -14.94 -18.34
CA PRO A 315 -10.33 -14.47 -18.82
C PRO A 315 -10.37 -13.84 -20.23
N SER A 316 -11.51 -13.93 -20.93
CA SER A 316 -11.69 -13.22 -22.20
C SER A 316 -13.15 -12.84 -22.48
N LEU A 317 -13.33 -11.79 -23.28
CA LEU A 317 -14.65 -11.34 -23.74
C LEU A 317 -15.40 -12.43 -24.53
N ALA A 318 -14.68 -13.27 -25.29
CA ALA A 318 -15.28 -14.38 -26.04
C ALA A 318 -15.94 -15.41 -25.10
N LEU A 319 -15.27 -15.73 -23.99
CA LEU A 319 -15.79 -16.63 -22.96
C LEU A 319 -16.91 -15.96 -22.14
N ALA A 320 -16.76 -14.69 -21.76
CA ALA A 320 -17.79 -13.90 -21.08
C ALA A 320 -19.11 -13.78 -21.87
N ARG A 321 -19.00 -13.64 -23.20
CA ARG A 321 -20.13 -13.68 -24.13
C ARG A 321 -20.84 -15.04 -24.07
N ARG A 322 -20.09 -16.12 -24.27
CA ARG A 322 -20.57 -17.52 -24.29
C ARG A 322 -20.93 -18.10 -22.91
N ARG A 323 -20.57 -17.41 -21.82
CA ARG A 323 -20.65 -17.86 -20.41
C ARG A 323 -19.94 -19.19 -20.11
N LYS A 324 -18.99 -19.61 -20.95
CA LYS A 324 -18.16 -20.82 -20.75
C LYS A 324 -16.87 -20.47 -19.99
N GLN A 325 -16.28 -21.45 -19.30
CA GLN A 325 -14.95 -21.36 -18.65
C GLN A 325 -14.75 -20.12 -17.77
N GLY A 326 -15.80 -19.67 -17.08
CA GLY A 326 -15.71 -18.58 -16.10
C GLY A 326 -15.36 -19.11 -14.71
N VAL A 327 -14.30 -18.60 -14.09
CA VAL A 327 -13.87 -18.95 -12.73
C VAL A 327 -14.90 -18.46 -11.73
N LEU A 328 -15.35 -19.34 -10.84
CA LEU A 328 -16.35 -19.02 -9.81
C LEU A 328 -15.68 -18.25 -8.65
N LEU A 329 -16.14 -17.04 -8.37
CA LEU A 329 -15.60 -16.26 -7.25
C LEU A 329 -16.15 -16.77 -5.90
N LYS A 330 -15.24 -16.93 -4.94
CA LYS A 330 -15.52 -17.12 -3.51
C LYS A 330 -15.27 -15.79 -2.78
N GLY A 331 -15.90 -15.62 -1.62
CA GLY A 331 -15.63 -14.47 -0.73
C GLY A 331 -16.11 -13.11 -1.24
N SER A 332 -15.57 -12.05 -0.64
CA SER A 332 -15.79 -10.66 -1.05
C SER A 332 -14.71 -10.22 -2.04
N VAL A 333 -15.07 -9.92 -3.28
CA VAL A 333 -14.11 -9.50 -4.32
C VAL A 333 -14.38 -8.06 -4.75
N THR A 334 -13.32 -7.25 -4.77
CA THR A 334 -13.30 -5.88 -5.30
C THR A 334 -12.25 -5.78 -6.40
N VAL A 335 -12.57 -5.08 -7.48
CA VAL A 335 -11.77 -4.99 -8.72
C VAL A 335 -11.57 -3.54 -9.17
N LYS A 336 -10.41 -3.24 -9.76
CA LYS A 336 -10.16 -1.99 -10.50
C LYS A 336 -10.57 -2.15 -11.95
N LEU A 337 -11.32 -1.19 -12.47
CA LEU A 337 -11.94 -1.21 -13.80
C LEU A 337 -11.06 -0.49 -14.82
N GLN A 338 -10.78 -1.12 -15.97
CA GLN A 338 -9.98 -0.53 -17.06
C GLN A 338 -10.83 0.04 -18.20
N GLY A 339 -11.99 -0.56 -18.50
CA GLY A 339 -12.84 -0.08 -19.60
C GLY A 339 -14.06 -0.94 -19.89
N GLN A 340 -15.08 -0.32 -20.49
CA GLN A 340 -16.33 -0.98 -20.87
C GLN A 340 -16.28 -1.53 -22.30
N VAL A 341 -16.89 -2.70 -22.51
CA VAL A 341 -17.15 -3.27 -23.84
C VAL A 341 -18.62 -3.65 -23.94
N LYS A 342 -19.35 -2.99 -24.85
CA LYS A 342 -20.76 -3.25 -25.12
C LYS A 342 -20.90 -4.33 -26.20
N VAL A 343 -21.64 -5.40 -25.89
CA VAL A 343 -21.91 -6.50 -26.82
C VAL A 343 -23.42 -6.73 -26.91
N GLY A 344 -24.03 -6.18 -27.97
CA GLY A 344 -25.49 -6.18 -28.13
C GLY A 344 -26.17 -5.46 -26.96
N ARG A 345 -26.98 -6.19 -26.20
CA ARG A 345 -27.70 -5.69 -25.00
C ARG A 345 -26.94 -5.90 -23.68
N ARG A 346 -25.74 -6.47 -23.67
CA ARG A 346 -24.92 -6.71 -22.46
C ARG A 346 -23.69 -5.79 -22.46
N THR A 347 -23.49 -5.03 -21.38
CA THR A 347 -22.22 -4.33 -21.13
C THR A 347 -21.33 -5.21 -20.25
N PHE A 348 -20.07 -5.34 -20.64
CA PHE A 348 -19.02 -5.94 -19.84
C PHE A 348 -18.01 -4.88 -19.43
N TRP A 349 -17.35 -5.08 -18.29
CA TRP A 349 -16.15 -4.36 -17.89
C TRP A 349 -14.93 -5.29 -18.00
N ARG A 350 -13.81 -4.77 -18.48
CA ARG A 350 -12.47 -5.34 -18.29
C ARG A 350 -11.85 -4.77 -17.01
N THR A 351 -11.19 -5.61 -16.22
CA THR A 351 -10.50 -5.25 -14.97
C THR A 351 -8.98 -5.18 -15.14
N SER A 352 -8.28 -4.67 -14.13
CA SER A 352 -6.81 -4.55 -14.08
C SER A 352 -6.11 -5.89 -14.29
N ASP A 353 -6.61 -6.95 -13.65
CA ASP A 353 -6.18 -8.34 -13.79
C ASP A 353 -6.64 -9.02 -15.11
N GLY A 354 -7.08 -8.23 -16.10
CA GLY A 354 -7.48 -8.69 -17.44
C GLY A 354 -8.82 -9.43 -17.50
N GLN A 355 -9.47 -9.68 -16.36
CA GLN A 355 -10.74 -10.41 -16.29
C GLN A 355 -11.92 -9.58 -16.86
N TYR A 356 -13.01 -10.27 -17.18
CA TYR A 356 -14.23 -9.69 -17.71
C TYR A 356 -15.44 -10.02 -16.83
N PHE A 357 -16.22 -8.98 -16.50
CA PHE A 357 -17.44 -9.07 -15.69
C PHE A 357 -18.64 -8.45 -16.41
N GLU A 358 -19.86 -8.95 -16.19
CA GLU A 358 -21.08 -8.26 -16.66
C GLU A 358 -21.39 -7.05 -15.77
N ALA A 359 -21.62 -5.86 -16.32
CA ALA A 359 -21.76 -4.64 -15.52
C ALA A 359 -22.82 -4.71 -14.40
N ARG A 360 -23.88 -5.51 -14.57
CA ARG A 360 -24.91 -5.71 -13.52
C ARG A 360 -24.39 -6.33 -12.21
N VAL A 361 -23.26 -7.07 -12.24
CA VAL A 361 -22.65 -7.70 -11.04
C VAL A 361 -21.56 -6.83 -10.40
N LEU A 362 -21.39 -5.59 -10.84
CA LEU A 362 -20.45 -4.65 -10.24
C LEU A 362 -21.21 -3.51 -9.55
N ARG A 363 -20.70 -3.03 -8.42
CA ARG A 363 -21.12 -1.78 -7.77
C ARG A 363 -19.87 -0.96 -7.51
N GLU A 364 -19.75 0.14 -8.24
CA GLU A 364 -18.65 1.10 -8.10
C GLU A 364 -18.63 1.66 -6.68
N HIS A 365 -17.44 1.73 -6.11
CA HIS A 365 -17.21 2.38 -4.82
C HIS A 365 -17.26 3.90 -4.98
N ARG A 366 -17.58 4.58 -3.88
CA ARG A 366 -17.40 6.01 -3.72
C ARG A 366 -16.26 6.19 -2.73
N PRO A 367 -15.03 6.48 -3.18
CA PRO A 367 -13.94 6.84 -2.28
C PRO A 367 -14.32 8.10 -1.48
N SER A 368 -13.90 8.19 -0.22
CA SER A 368 -14.12 9.39 0.58
C SER A 368 -13.34 10.56 0.00
N ASP A 369 -13.97 11.74 -0.01
CA ASP A 369 -13.36 13.04 -0.29
C ASP A 369 -12.87 13.73 0.99
N PHE A 370 -13.01 13.10 2.15
CA PHE A 370 -12.41 13.54 3.41
C PHE A 370 -10.89 13.75 3.27
N SER A 371 -10.39 14.73 4.04
CA SER A 371 -8.99 15.11 4.12
C SER A 371 -8.64 15.38 5.58
N GLY A 372 -7.45 14.95 5.99
CA GLY A 372 -6.77 15.50 7.14
C GLY A 372 -6.33 16.95 6.95
N LEU A 373 -5.74 17.49 8.02
CA LEU A 373 -5.18 18.83 8.12
C LEU A 373 -3.68 18.80 7.83
N ASP A 374 -3.20 19.75 7.05
CA ASP A 374 -1.77 19.97 6.79
C ASP A 374 -1.12 20.88 7.84
N ALA A 375 0.18 21.12 7.69
CA ALA A 375 0.97 21.94 8.60
C ALA A 375 0.51 23.41 8.71
N GLU A 376 -0.12 23.97 7.67
CA GLU A 376 -0.64 25.36 7.70
C GLU A 376 -1.96 25.40 8.48
N ALA A 377 -2.88 24.47 8.19
CA ALA A 377 -4.10 24.30 8.95
C ALA A 377 -3.82 24.01 10.44
N LEU A 378 -2.86 23.14 10.74
CA LEU A 378 -2.44 22.81 12.11
C LEU A 378 -1.80 24.00 12.83
N ALA A 379 -0.97 24.80 12.16
CA ALA A 379 -0.38 26.01 12.76
C ALA A 379 -1.42 27.08 13.13
N SER A 380 -2.62 27.03 12.54
CA SER A 380 -3.73 27.93 12.87
C SER A 380 -4.59 27.48 14.07
N LEU A 381 -4.41 26.23 14.55
CA LEU A 381 -5.26 25.61 15.56
C LEU A 381 -4.57 25.50 16.93
N PRO A 382 -5.30 25.73 18.04
CA PRO A 382 -4.78 25.43 19.37
C PRO A 382 -4.72 23.92 19.57
N MET A 383 -3.55 23.40 19.95
CA MET A 383 -3.41 22.02 20.44
C MET A 383 -3.79 21.95 21.92
N PRO A 384 -4.52 20.91 22.37
CA PRO A 384 -5.18 19.89 21.57
C PRO A 384 -6.46 20.39 20.89
N PHE A 385 -6.79 19.77 19.75
CA PHE A 385 -8.08 19.94 19.06
C PHE A 385 -8.77 18.57 18.91
N ALA A 386 -10.00 18.55 18.41
CA ALA A 386 -10.71 17.32 18.08
C ALA A 386 -11.57 17.45 16.82
N TRP A 387 -11.89 16.32 16.19
CA TRP A 387 -13.04 16.21 15.29
C TRP A 387 -14.27 15.80 16.11
N ALA A 388 -15.36 16.57 16.00
CA ALA A 388 -16.65 16.25 16.60
C ALA A 388 -17.37 15.20 15.75
N GLN A 389 -17.37 13.95 16.19
CA GLN A 389 -18.07 12.83 15.54
C GLN A 389 -18.43 11.78 16.60
N SER A 390 -19.70 11.37 16.66
CA SER A 390 -20.15 10.39 17.65
C SER A 390 -19.61 8.99 17.37
N ARG A 391 -18.87 8.39 18.32
CA ARG A 391 -18.42 6.98 18.22
C ARG A 391 -19.59 6.00 18.16
N ALA A 392 -20.74 6.38 18.73
CA ALA A 392 -21.98 5.60 18.75
C ALA A 392 -22.91 5.91 17.57
N ALA A 393 -22.83 7.11 16.98
CA ALA A 393 -23.62 7.51 15.81
C ALA A 393 -22.81 8.37 14.81
N PRO A 394 -21.81 7.80 14.08
CA PRO A 394 -20.80 8.57 13.32
C PRO A 394 -21.31 9.41 12.13
N ARG A 395 -22.63 9.47 11.93
CA ARG A 395 -23.34 10.18 10.84
C ARG A 395 -24.45 11.09 11.37
N SER A 396 -24.50 11.30 12.68
CA SER A 396 -25.45 12.19 13.35
C SER A 396 -24.69 13.38 13.94
N ASP A 397 -25.32 14.55 13.92
CA ASP A 397 -24.72 15.77 14.45
C ASP A 397 -24.45 15.63 15.96
N VAL A 398 -23.29 16.11 16.38
CA VAL A 398 -22.83 16.07 17.78
C VAL A 398 -23.51 17.19 18.57
N VAL A 399 -24.10 16.86 19.72
CA VAL A 399 -24.85 17.81 20.53
C VAL A 399 -23.90 18.61 21.43
N VAL A 400 -24.00 19.94 21.38
CA VAL A 400 -23.32 20.87 22.28
C VAL A 400 -24.30 21.34 23.36
N ARG A 401 -23.81 21.52 24.59
CA ARG A 401 -24.63 21.87 25.77
C ARG A 401 -24.02 23.01 26.57
N VAL A 402 -24.89 23.72 27.29
CA VAL A 402 -24.52 24.85 28.16
C VAL A 402 -23.67 24.44 29.38
N ALA A 403 -23.70 23.15 29.76
CA ALA A 403 -23.01 22.63 30.94
C ALA A 403 -22.61 21.15 30.74
N PRO A 404 -21.65 20.62 31.53
CA PRO A 404 -21.20 19.23 31.44
C PRO A 404 -22.17 18.23 32.10
N ASP A 405 -23.43 18.20 31.65
CA ASP A 405 -24.42 17.18 32.01
C ASP A 405 -25.22 16.74 30.78
N SER A 406 -25.45 15.43 30.70
CA SER A 406 -26.40 14.75 29.81
C SER A 406 -27.84 15.29 29.84
N HIS A 407 -28.23 16.00 30.91
CA HIS A 407 -29.54 16.65 31.07
C HIS A 407 -29.51 18.18 30.87
N ALA A 408 -28.33 18.81 30.79
CA ALA A 408 -28.21 20.23 30.53
C ALA A 408 -28.79 20.61 29.15
N ASP A 409 -29.29 21.84 29.02
CA ASP A 409 -29.90 22.32 27.78
C ASP A 409 -28.94 22.27 26.59
N ARG A 410 -29.53 22.06 25.41
CA ARG A 410 -28.79 21.96 24.14
C ARG A 410 -28.63 23.37 23.57
N GLU A 411 -27.38 23.78 23.44
CA GLU A 411 -27.05 25.08 22.85
C GLU A 411 -27.12 24.99 21.31
N THR A 412 -26.43 24.01 20.73
CA THR A 412 -26.35 23.83 19.27
C THR A 412 -25.96 22.39 18.90
N VAL A 413 -25.80 22.13 17.60
CA VAL A 413 -25.27 20.86 17.08
C VAL A 413 -24.15 21.11 16.06
N LEU A 414 -23.19 20.19 16.01
CA LEU A 414 -22.06 20.23 15.09
C LEU A 414 -22.16 19.09 14.07
N PRO A 415 -22.08 19.36 12.75
CA PRO A 415 -22.00 18.31 11.74
C PRO A 415 -20.83 17.34 12.00
N PRO A 416 -20.95 16.05 11.63
CA PRO A 416 -19.87 15.07 11.81
C PRO A 416 -18.54 15.55 11.19
N ARG A 417 -17.46 15.39 11.96
CA ARG A 417 -16.08 15.83 11.66
C ARG A 417 -15.86 17.34 11.66
N THR A 418 -16.72 18.13 12.28
CA THR A 418 -16.44 19.55 12.58
C THR A 418 -15.23 19.66 13.52
N LEU A 419 -14.29 20.57 13.24
CA LEU A 419 -13.13 20.82 14.10
C LEU A 419 -13.52 21.66 15.33
N VAL A 420 -13.02 21.27 16.49
CA VAL A 420 -13.21 22.00 17.76
C VAL A 420 -11.90 22.07 18.56
N SER A 421 -11.68 23.18 19.27
CA SER A 421 -10.61 23.27 20.29
C SER A 421 -10.95 22.40 21.50
N VAL A 422 -9.95 21.86 22.19
CA VAL A 422 -10.13 21.12 23.45
C VAL A 422 -9.52 21.95 24.58
N ARG A 423 -10.36 22.72 25.30
CA ARG A 423 -9.90 23.71 26.28
C ARG A 423 -9.73 23.14 27.69
N GLU A 424 -10.73 22.36 28.12
CA GLU A 424 -10.89 21.91 29.50
C GLU A 424 -11.64 20.57 29.51
N LEU A 425 -11.31 19.70 30.46
CA LEU A 425 -12.07 18.47 30.75
C LEU A 425 -12.91 18.69 32.01
N SER A 426 -14.12 18.13 32.06
CA SER A 426 -14.89 18.09 33.30
C SER A 426 -14.17 17.25 34.38
N PRO A 427 -14.46 17.44 35.68
CA PRO A 427 -13.79 16.71 36.77
C PRO A 427 -13.95 15.18 36.72
N ASP A 428 -14.96 14.66 36.03
CA ASP A 428 -15.21 13.23 35.76
C ASP A 428 -14.61 12.75 34.43
N GLY A 429 -13.99 13.64 33.66
CA GLY A 429 -13.43 13.39 32.33
C GLY A 429 -14.45 13.08 31.23
N GLN A 430 -15.76 13.13 31.50
CA GLN A 430 -16.80 12.71 30.55
C GLN A 430 -17.16 13.79 29.53
N TRP A 431 -16.85 15.05 29.81
CA TRP A 431 -17.16 16.22 28.98
C TRP A 431 -15.91 17.02 28.65
N VAL A 432 -15.98 17.71 27.51
CA VAL A 432 -14.92 18.57 27.00
C VAL A 432 -15.52 19.94 26.70
N ARG A 433 -14.90 20.99 27.24
CA ARG A 433 -15.24 22.38 26.95
C ARG A 433 -14.56 22.80 25.66
N ILE A 434 -15.34 23.20 24.66
CA ILE A 434 -14.84 23.57 23.32
C ILE A 434 -14.78 25.09 23.14
N ALA A 435 -15.73 25.81 23.74
CA ALA A 435 -15.78 27.27 23.83
C ALA A 435 -16.35 27.68 25.20
N GLU A 436 -16.48 28.98 25.45
CA GLU A 436 -17.16 29.48 26.65
C GLU A 436 -18.57 28.89 26.74
N ASP A 437 -18.81 28.19 27.85
CA ASP A 437 -20.02 27.42 28.17
C ASP A 437 -20.56 26.48 27.08
N HIS A 438 -19.70 26.04 26.16
CA HIS A 438 -20.00 25.02 25.16
C HIS A 438 -19.30 23.71 25.52
N TRP A 439 -20.09 22.72 25.91
CA TRP A 439 -19.63 21.39 26.34
C TRP A 439 -20.10 20.29 25.40
N VAL A 440 -19.21 19.33 25.11
CA VAL A 440 -19.46 18.15 24.26
C VAL A 440 -19.03 16.88 25.02
N ALA A 441 -19.75 15.77 24.84
CA ALA A 441 -19.39 14.50 25.45
C ALA A 441 -18.09 13.93 24.85
N ARG A 442 -17.20 13.39 25.69
CA ARG A 442 -15.88 12.88 25.26
C ARG A 442 -15.96 11.72 24.27
N ASP A 443 -17.00 10.89 24.34
CA ASP A 443 -17.26 9.81 23.37
C ASP A 443 -17.84 10.31 22.02
N ASP A 444 -18.12 11.61 21.90
CA ASP A 444 -18.48 12.27 20.64
C ASP A 444 -17.33 13.12 20.04
N LEU A 445 -16.10 12.94 20.55
CA LEU A 445 -14.90 13.60 20.07
C LEU A 445 -13.78 12.61 19.72
N HIS A 446 -13.05 12.90 18.64
CA HIS A 446 -11.82 12.25 18.23
C HIS A 446 -10.66 13.24 18.47
N VAL A 447 -9.97 13.11 19.60
CA VAL A 447 -9.05 14.14 20.12
C VAL A 447 -7.63 13.93 19.58
N ALA A 448 -7.06 14.98 19.00
CA ALA A 448 -5.69 15.06 18.55
C ALA A 448 -4.79 15.62 19.68
N TRP A 449 -4.22 14.72 20.47
CA TRP A 449 -3.25 15.08 21.51
C TRP A 449 -1.86 15.32 20.90
N SER A 450 -1.29 16.51 21.11
CA SER A 450 0.11 16.75 20.80
C SER A 450 0.97 15.99 21.79
N LEU A 451 1.92 15.18 21.31
CA LEU A 451 2.79 14.35 22.13
C LEU A 451 4.23 14.48 21.66
N ALA A 452 5.17 14.49 22.61
CA ALA A 452 6.58 14.46 22.29
C ALA A 452 7.00 13.16 21.57
N SER A 453 8.09 13.25 20.80
CA SER A 453 8.71 12.11 20.16
C SER A 453 9.18 11.08 21.20
N PRO A 454 9.03 9.76 20.96
CA PRO A 454 9.67 8.74 21.79
C PRO A 454 11.19 8.95 21.86
N SER A 455 11.83 8.65 22.99
CA SER A 455 13.28 8.83 23.19
C SER A 455 14.19 7.97 22.31
N ILE A 456 13.62 7.06 21.53
CA ILE A 456 14.26 6.20 20.52
C ILE A 456 14.09 6.74 19.09
N VAL A 457 13.27 7.78 18.90
CA VAL A 457 13.15 8.52 17.64
C VAL A 457 14.16 9.66 17.66
N ASP A 458 15.02 9.74 16.65
CA ASP A 458 16.08 10.73 16.59
C ASP A 458 15.53 12.17 16.56
N PRO A 459 16.16 13.14 17.24
CA PRO A 459 15.68 14.53 17.27
C PRO A 459 15.52 15.12 15.86
N GLY A 460 14.29 15.54 15.53
CA GLY A 460 13.94 16.09 14.21
C GLY A 460 13.54 15.05 13.15
N ALA A 461 13.61 13.75 13.45
CA ALA A 461 13.20 12.70 12.52
C ALA A 461 11.68 12.72 12.24
N LYS A 462 11.30 12.10 11.11
CA LYS A 462 9.90 11.85 10.76
C LYS A 462 9.34 10.69 11.58
N TRP A 463 8.15 10.87 12.15
CA TRP A 463 7.39 9.79 12.80
C TRP A 463 5.88 10.02 12.75
N LEU A 464 5.12 8.94 12.96
CA LEU A 464 3.66 8.92 13.05
C LEU A 464 3.24 8.51 14.48
N ASP A 465 2.30 9.25 15.07
CA ASP A 465 1.51 8.80 16.23
C ASP A 465 0.17 8.27 15.73
N VAL A 466 -0.23 7.11 16.23
CA VAL A 466 -1.50 6.45 15.89
C VAL A 466 -2.24 6.10 17.18
N ASP A 467 -3.35 6.79 17.42
CA ASP A 467 -4.21 6.63 18.59
C ASP A 467 -5.39 5.70 18.23
N LEU A 468 -5.37 4.46 18.72
CA LEU A 468 -6.44 3.49 18.46
C LEU A 468 -7.70 3.76 19.30
N GLU A 469 -7.62 4.47 20.43
CA GLU A 469 -8.81 4.90 21.18
C GLU A 469 -9.48 6.08 20.48
N SER A 470 -8.69 7.10 20.13
CA SER A 470 -9.18 8.33 19.51
C SER A 470 -9.46 8.16 18.01
N GLN A 471 -8.99 7.10 17.35
CA GLN A 471 -9.00 6.90 15.89
C GLN A 471 -8.40 8.10 15.13
N VAL A 472 -7.28 8.64 15.66
CA VAL A 472 -6.53 9.77 15.09
C VAL A 472 -5.11 9.31 14.73
N LEU A 473 -4.58 9.84 13.63
CA LEU A 473 -3.16 9.81 13.29
C LEU A 473 -2.62 11.23 13.22
N ILE A 474 -1.42 11.45 13.77
CA ILE A 474 -0.67 12.71 13.64
C ILE A 474 0.73 12.37 13.11
N ALA A 475 1.16 13.04 12.05
CA ALA A 475 2.51 12.99 11.53
C ALA A 475 3.35 14.14 12.08
N TYR A 476 4.61 13.87 12.39
CA TYR A 476 5.52 14.79 13.08
C TYR A 476 6.89 14.88 12.42
N GLU A 477 7.52 16.06 12.50
CA GLU A 477 8.93 16.29 12.21
C GLU A 477 9.61 16.81 13.49
N GLY A 478 10.33 15.92 14.19
CA GLY A 478 10.67 16.14 15.61
C GLY A 478 9.40 16.20 16.46
N ASP A 479 9.27 17.20 17.33
CA ASP A 479 8.04 17.41 18.14
C ASP A 479 6.96 18.24 17.43
N ARG A 480 7.17 18.69 16.18
CA ARG A 480 6.22 19.55 15.45
C ARG A 480 5.23 18.71 14.63
N PRO A 481 3.91 18.81 14.87
CA PRO A 481 2.90 18.24 13.98
C PRO A 481 2.99 18.84 12.57
N VAL A 482 2.88 18.00 11.53
CA VAL A 482 2.90 18.41 10.12
C VAL A 482 1.73 17.87 9.29
N TYR A 483 1.03 16.85 9.80
CA TYR A 483 -0.23 16.38 9.25
C TYR A 483 -1.08 15.74 10.36
N ALA A 484 -2.41 15.81 10.29
CA ALA A 484 -3.28 15.09 11.21
C ALA A 484 -4.59 14.66 10.54
N THR A 485 -5.03 13.43 10.78
CA THR A 485 -6.29 12.90 10.20
C THR A 485 -6.99 11.88 11.09
N LEU A 486 -8.24 11.58 10.74
CA LEU A 486 -8.99 10.43 11.26
C LEU A 486 -8.58 9.15 10.53
N ILE A 487 -8.47 8.05 11.26
CA ILE A 487 -8.18 6.72 10.71
C ILE A 487 -9.36 5.76 10.85
N SER A 488 -9.21 4.55 10.33
CA SER A 488 -10.02 3.39 10.67
C SER A 488 -9.08 2.20 10.96
N SER A 489 -8.82 1.91 12.24
CA SER A 489 -7.97 0.78 12.64
C SER A 489 -8.65 -0.58 12.45
N GLY A 490 -7.95 -1.65 12.84
CA GLY A 490 -8.52 -2.97 13.08
C GLY A 490 -9.74 -2.91 14.01
N SER A 491 -10.77 -3.69 13.69
CA SER A 491 -11.97 -3.83 14.51
C SER A 491 -11.78 -4.87 15.63
N PRO A 492 -12.53 -4.82 16.75
CA PRO A 492 -12.36 -5.74 17.87
C PRO A 492 -12.33 -7.23 17.51
N GLY A 493 -11.22 -7.91 17.81
CA GLY A 493 -10.95 -9.30 17.42
C GLY A 493 -10.24 -9.45 16.05
N THR A 494 -9.86 -8.33 15.46
CA THR A 494 -9.01 -8.18 14.25
C THR A 494 -8.11 -6.96 14.45
N ASP A 495 -7.53 -6.88 15.65
CA ASP A 495 -7.01 -5.64 16.23
C ASP A 495 -5.69 -5.20 15.57
N THR A 496 -5.46 -3.89 15.51
CA THR A 496 -4.15 -3.34 15.12
C THR A 496 -3.16 -3.52 16.27
N PRO A 497 -1.94 -4.03 16.06
CA PRO A 497 -0.96 -4.19 17.12
C PRO A 497 -0.48 -2.84 17.65
N GLU A 498 -0.46 -2.68 18.98
CA GLU A 498 0.27 -1.59 19.64
C GLU A 498 1.78 -1.84 19.59
N GLY A 499 2.57 -0.76 19.59
CA GLY A 499 4.03 -0.84 19.60
C GLY A 499 4.71 0.36 18.96
N LEU A 500 5.98 0.18 18.59
CA LEU A 500 6.76 1.12 17.81
C LEU A 500 7.43 0.38 16.67
N PHE A 501 7.08 0.77 15.44
CA PHE A 501 7.43 0.08 14.20
C PHE A 501 8.10 1.04 13.21
N ARG A 502 8.59 0.55 12.08
CA ARG A 502 9.10 1.37 10.96
C ARG A 502 8.45 0.94 9.67
N VAL A 503 8.12 1.90 8.80
CA VAL A 503 7.62 1.58 7.46
C VAL A 503 8.73 0.91 6.65
N TRP A 504 8.68 -0.42 6.49
CA TRP A 504 9.80 -1.20 5.97
C TRP A 504 9.68 -1.50 4.45
N VAL A 505 8.48 -1.37 3.87
CA VAL A 505 8.27 -1.37 2.41
C VAL A 505 7.04 -0.55 2.04
N LYS A 506 7.10 0.11 0.88
CA LYS A 506 6.02 0.92 0.31
C LYS A 506 5.67 0.45 -1.10
N PHE A 507 4.37 0.33 -1.38
CA PHE A 507 3.82 -0.08 -2.68
C PHE A 507 2.89 0.99 -3.26
N ALA A 508 3.08 1.32 -4.54
CA ALA A 508 2.27 2.28 -5.28
C ALA A 508 0.82 1.79 -5.42
N GLU A 509 0.63 0.52 -5.79
CA GLU A 509 -0.62 -0.23 -5.67
C GLU A 509 -0.29 -1.67 -5.23
N ALA A 510 -1.07 -2.25 -4.33
CA ALA A 510 -0.94 -3.65 -3.88
C ALA A 510 -2.29 -4.38 -3.93
N ASP A 511 -2.31 -5.66 -4.33
CA ASP A 511 -3.48 -6.52 -4.17
C ASP A 511 -3.50 -7.05 -2.72
N MET A 512 -4.64 -6.94 -2.03
CA MET A 512 -4.80 -7.41 -0.65
C MET A 512 -5.78 -8.58 -0.56
N THR A 513 -5.36 -9.68 0.07
CA THR A 513 -6.13 -10.93 0.20
C THR A 513 -6.04 -11.49 1.61
N GLY A 514 -7.12 -12.08 2.10
CA GLY A 514 -7.15 -12.71 3.43
C GLY A 514 -8.42 -13.51 3.68
N SER A 515 -8.56 -14.04 4.89
CA SER A 515 -9.71 -14.86 5.30
C SER A 515 -10.13 -14.59 6.75
N MET A 516 -11.44 -14.70 7.00
CA MET A 516 -12.07 -14.58 8.31
C MET A 516 -12.96 -15.80 8.51
N GLY A 517 -12.41 -16.83 9.17
CA GLY A 517 -13.00 -18.17 9.18
C GLY A 517 -13.27 -18.65 7.75
N ASN A 518 -14.52 -19.03 7.47
CA ASN A 518 -14.93 -19.56 6.16
C ASN A 518 -15.15 -18.48 5.07
N ALA A 519 -14.90 -17.20 5.35
CA ALA A 519 -15.12 -16.09 4.42
C ALA A 519 -13.81 -15.42 3.97
N SER A 520 -13.44 -15.56 2.69
CA SER A 520 -12.28 -14.86 2.12
C SER A 520 -12.60 -13.46 1.59
N TYR A 521 -11.57 -12.64 1.39
CA TYR A 521 -11.64 -11.38 0.65
C TYR A 521 -10.48 -11.23 -0.35
N ARG A 522 -10.73 -10.46 -1.42
CA ARG A 522 -9.72 -9.91 -2.35
C ARG A 522 -10.08 -8.47 -2.67
N VAL A 523 -9.17 -7.54 -2.39
CA VAL A 523 -9.28 -6.12 -2.71
C VAL A 523 -8.16 -5.77 -3.67
N ALA A 524 -8.49 -5.55 -4.94
CA ALA A 524 -7.48 -5.29 -5.96
C ALA A 524 -6.88 -3.89 -5.86
N THR A 525 -5.57 -3.79 -6.11
CA THR A 525 -4.82 -2.56 -6.41
C THR A 525 -5.11 -1.40 -5.45
N VAL A 526 -4.94 -1.67 -4.15
CA VAL A 526 -5.01 -0.72 -3.05
C VAL A 526 -3.83 0.26 -3.15
N PRO A 527 -4.09 1.55 -3.42
CA PRO A 527 -3.02 2.51 -3.66
C PRO A 527 -2.40 3.01 -2.36
N TRP A 528 -1.15 3.49 -2.45
CA TRP A 528 -0.44 4.14 -1.34
C TRP A 528 -0.35 3.26 -0.09
N THR A 529 0.17 2.04 -0.24
CA THR A 529 0.29 1.05 0.84
C THR A 529 1.68 1.12 1.48
N MET A 530 1.72 1.19 2.81
CA MET A 530 2.92 1.38 3.63
C MET A 530 2.95 0.32 4.74
N PHE A 531 3.70 -0.77 4.56
CA PHE A 531 3.78 -1.86 5.54
C PHE A 531 4.72 -1.48 6.69
N PHE A 532 4.34 -1.79 7.93
CA PHE A 532 5.11 -1.42 9.12
C PHE A 532 5.44 -2.60 10.06
N GLU A 533 4.64 -3.66 10.07
CA GLU A 533 4.86 -4.86 10.88
C GLU A 533 4.28 -6.06 10.14
N GLY A 534 5.13 -6.99 9.67
CA GLY A 534 4.68 -8.11 8.82
C GLY A 534 3.75 -7.64 7.70
N ASP A 535 2.52 -8.14 7.69
CA ASP A 535 1.48 -7.79 6.72
C ASP A 535 0.61 -6.56 7.10
N PHE A 536 0.77 -6.01 8.32
CA PHE A 536 0.06 -4.81 8.75
C PHE A 536 0.61 -3.56 8.05
N ALA A 537 -0.31 -2.77 7.46
CA ALA A 537 0.03 -1.58 6.70
C ALA A 537 -0.87 -0.37 7.02
N LEU A 538 -0.36 0.84 6.81
CA LEU A 538 -1.18 2.03 6.56
C LEU A 538 -1.49 2.08 5.06
N HIS A 539 -2.76 2.23 4.67
CA HIS A 539 -3.12 2.25 3.25
C HIS A 539 -4.44 2.97 2.95
N THR A 540 -4.67 3.29 1.69
CA THR A 540 -5.95 3.84 1.22
C THR A 540 -7.11 2.88 1.44
N ALA A 541 -8.23 3.37 1.97
CA ALA A 541 -9.49 2.63 2.02
C ALA A 541 -10.55 3.23 1.09
N TYR A 542 -10.37 3.05 -0.23
CA TYR A 542 -11.27 3.61 -1.26
C TYR A 542 -12.70 3.05 -1.22
N TRP A 543 -12.95 2.01 -0.41
CA TRP A 543 -14.22 1.28 -0.38
C TRP A 543 -15.22 1.77 0.67
N HIS A 544 -14.84 2.68 1.58
CA HIS A 544 -15.76 3.26 2.57
C HIS A 544 -15.38 4.69 2.98
N ASP A 545 -16.34 5.40 3.57
CA ASP A 545 -16.09 6.58 4.40
C ASP A 545 -16.51 6.28 5.85
N ARG A 546 -15.54 5.83 6.64
CA ARG A 546 -15.70 5.48 8.07
C ARG A 546 -14.46 5.83 8.90
N PHE A 547 -13.72 6.86 8.49
CA PHE A 547 -12.64 7.43 9.29
C PHE A 547 -13.28 8.03 10.56
N GLY A 548 -12.76 7.63 11.72
CA GLY A 548 -13.41 7.71 13.03
C GLY A 548 -13.97 6.38 13.57
N GLU A 549 -14.12 5.33 12.75
CA GLU A 549 -14.66 4.02 13.15
C GLU A 549 -13.59 2.90 13.03
N PRO A 550 -13.32 2.07 14.05
CA PRO A 550 -12.41 0.90 13.92
C PRO A 550 -13.10 -0.24 13.15
N VAL A 551 -12.76 -0.40 11.87
CA VAL A 551 -13.53 -1.24 10.91
C VAL A 551 -12.68 -1.99 9.86
N SER A 552 -11.36 -2.04 10.04
CA SER A 552 -10.43 -2.84 9.23
C SER A 552 -10.24 -4.26 9.83
N HIS A 553 -9.38 -5.07 9.21
CA HIS A 553 -8.96 -6.39 9.73
C HIS A 553 -7.54 -6.37 10.34
N GLY A 554 -7.03 -5.20 10.74
CA GLY A 554 -5.72 -5.03 11.37
C GLY A 554 -4.98 -3.79 10.85
N CYS A 555 -5.01 -3.57 9.53
CA CYS A 555 -4.39 -2.41 8.87
C CYS A 555 -4.98 -1.05 9.31
N ILE A 556 -4.24 0.03 9.09
CA ILE A 556 -4.69 1.41 9.35
C ILE A 556 -5.24 1.98 8.03
N ASN A 557 -6.57 2.01 7.92
CA ASN A 557 -7.27 2.60 6.78
C ASN A 557 -7.18 4.14 6.82
N LEU A 558 -6.73 4.74 5.72
CA LEU A 558 -6.64 6.18 5.49
C LEU A 558 -7.58 6.62 4.35
N ALA A 559 -8.02 7.88 4.36
CA ALA A 559 -8.75 8.44 3.22
C ALA A 559 -7.79 8.58 2.01
N PRO A 560 -8.29 8.55 0.76
CA PRO A 560 -7.44 8.60 -0.43
C PRO A 560 -6.53 9.83 -0.53
N LYS A 561 -6.97 10.98 0.00
CA LYS A 561 -6.15 12.19 0.09
C LYS A 561 -5.00 11.99 1.10
N ASP A 562 -5.35 11.63 2.33
CA ASP A 562 -4.40 11.42 3.44
C ASP A 562 -3.36 10.35 3.11
N ALA A 563 -3.79 9.21 2.55
CA ALA A 563 -2.92 8.12 2.13
C ALA A 563 -1.90 8.59 1.10
N ARG A 564 -2.31 9.40 0.12
CA ARG A 564 -1.43 9.99 -0.89
C ARG A 564 -0.42 10.97 -0.28
N VAL A 565 -0.85 11.82 0.67
CA VAL A 565 0.02 12.78 1.35
C VAL A 565 1.05 12.04 2.22
N LEU A 566 0.60 11.14 3.10
CA LEU A 566 1.46 10.39 4.01
C LEU A 566 2.40 9.44 3.25
N TYR A 567 1.98 8.83 2.13
CA TYR A 567 2.88 8.03 1.28
C TYR A 567 3.94 8.87 0.56
N GLY A 568 3.64 10.14 0.24
CA GLY A 568 4.60 11.09 -0.33
C GLY A 568 5.54 11.71 0.70
N TRP A 569 5.14 11.74 1.99
CA TRP A 569 5.92 12.35 3.07
C TRP A 569 6.74 11.35 3.89
N THR A 570 6.22 10.14 4.16
CA THR A 570 6.96 9.07 4.84
C THR A 570 8.08 8.54 3.96
N THR A 571 9.13 8.01 4.59
CA THR A 571 10.14 7.16 3.95
C THR A 571 9.87 5.67 4.24
N PRO A 572 10.38 4.69 3.47
CA PRO A 572 11.37 4.82 2.41
C PRO A 572 10.92 5.68 1.23
N ASP A 573 11.84 6.46 0.67
CA ASP A 573 11.54 7.21 -0.55
C ASP A 573 11.35 6.26 -1.75
N VAL A 574 10.23 6.43 -2.46
CA VAL A 574 9.85 5.62 -3.62
C VAL A 574 10.18 6.43 -4.88
N PRO A 575 11.24 6.08 -5.64
CA PRO A 575 11.71 6.92 -6.73
C PRO A 575 10.69 7.07 -7.87
N THR A 576 10.74 8.20 -8.58
CA THR A 576 9.88 8.43 -9.74
C THR A 576 10.09 7.33 -10.79
N GLY A 577 9.02 6.62 -11.17
CA GLY A 577 9.05 5.46 -12.06
C GLY A 577 9.08 4.10 -11.35
N TRP A 578 9.27 4.07 -10.02
CA TRP A 578 9.21 2.84 -9.23
C TRP A 578 7.78 2.60 -8.74
N SER A 579 7.39 1.33 -8.65
CA SER A 579 6.09 0.89 -8.12
C SER A 579 6.18 0.33 -6.70
N MET A 580 7.39 0.10 -6.19
CA MET A 580 7.65 -0.36 -4.82
C MET A 580 9.08 0.03 -4.42
N ALA A 581 9.31 0.34 -3.13
CA ALA A 581 10.65 0.49 -2.54
C ALA A 581 10.69 -0.06 -1.11
N HIS A 582 11.80 -0.71 -0.75
CA HIS A 582 12.10 -1.20 0.59
C HIS A 582 12.88 -0.15 1.40
N ALA A 583 12.83 -0.28 2.73
CA ALA A 583 13.72 0.41 3.66
C ALA A 583 15.16 -0.12 3.54
N MET A 584 16.11 0.75 3.83
CA MET A 584 17.55 0.55 3.65
C MET A 584 18.32 0.94 4.92
N PRO A 585 19.61 0.58 5.08
CA PRO A 585 20.39 0.99 6.25
C PRO A 585 20.58 2.51 6.37
N ASP A 586 20.57 3.24 5.25
CA ASP A 586 20.65 4.71 5.18
C ASP A 586 19.28 5.41 5.27
N ASP A 587 18.21 4.73 4.83
CA ASP A 587 16.81 5.17 4.96
C ASP A 587 15.97 4.03 5.56
N PRO A 588 16.00 3.84 6.90
CA PRO A 588 15.37 2.70 7.58
C PRO A 588 13.84 2.82 7.68
N GLY A 589 13.24 3.79 6.99
CA GLY A 589 11.81 4.05 7.02
C GLY A 589 11.36 4.91 8.20
N THR A 590 10.21 5.57 7.99
CA THR A 590 9.59 6.44 8.99
C THR A 590 9.03 5.63 10.17
N TRP A 591 9.25 6.13 11.39
CA TRP A 591 8.75 5.50 12.61
C TRP A 591 7.21 5.59 12.71
N VAL A 592 6.58 4.56 13.28
CA VAL A 592 5.13 4.47 13.51
C VAL A 592 4.88 4.01 14.95
N ARG A 593 4.44 4.92 15.82
CA ARG A 593 3.99 4.61 17.19
C ARG A 593 2.51 4.32 17.16
N ILE A 594 2.10 3.13 17.63
CA ILE A 594 0.70 2.73 17.75
C ILE A 594 0.37 2.48 19.21
N ARG A 595 -0.67 3.15 19.72
CA ARG A 595 -1.00 3.21 21.15
C ARG A 595 -2.51 3.22 21.42
N GLY A 596 -2.88 2.72 22.59
CA GLY A 596 -4.27 2.54 23.02
C GLY A 596 -4.93 1.34 22.31
N GLN A 597 -6.16 1.03 22.70
CA GLN A 597 -6.94 -0.08 22.11
C GLN A 597 -8.23 0.42 21.46
N ALA A 598 -8.60 -0.23 20.35
CA ALA A 598 -9.81 0.09 19.61
C ALA A 598 -11.06 -0.22 20.46
N ARG A 599 -11.72 0.83 20.98
CA ARG A 599 -12.86 0.64 21.88
C ARG A 599 -14.03 -0.05 21.17
N VAL A 600 -14.48 -1.16 21.77
CA VAL A 600 -15.69 -1.86 21.34
C VAL A 600 -16.88 -0.92 21.48
N GLN A 601 -17.64 -0.68 20.40
CA GLN A 601 -18.91 0.05 20.49
C GLN A 601 -19.81 -0.64 21.54
N PRO A 602 -20.26 0.06 22.60
CA PRO A 602 -21.11 -0.54 23.61
C PRO A 602 -22.48 -0.86 22.99
N LYS A 603 -22.70 -2.13 22.64
CA LYS A 603 -24.03 -2.66 22.26
C LYS A 603 -25.01 -2.23 23.35
N LYS A 604 -26.04 -1.44 23.00
CA LYS A 604 -27.06 -0.92 23.94
C LYS A 604 -27.70 -2.07 24.73
N ARG A 605 -27.14 -2.36 25.92
CA ARG A 605 -27.72 -3.29 26.89
C ARG A 605 -29.03 -2.66 27.40
N ARG A 606 -30.15 -3.35 27.18
CA ARG A 606 -31.45 -2.93 27.73
C ARG A 606 -31.46 -3.27 29.23
N GLY A 607 -30.99 -2.32 30.04
CA GLY A 607 -30.98 -2.41 31.50
C GLY A 607 -29.65 -2.90 32.11
N ILE A 608 -29.52 -2.62 33.41
CA ILE A 608 -28.35 -2.78 34.29
C ILE A 608 -27.30 -1.68 34.07
N ALA A 609 -27.13 -0.83 35.10
CA ALA A 609 -26.12 0.22 35.16
C ALA A 609 -24.72 -0.37 35.46
N PRO A 610 -23.63 0.25 34.97
CA PRO A 610 -22.28 -0.16 35.31
C PRO A 610 -21.94 0.23 36.76
N VAL A 611 -21.22 -0.64 37.47
CA VAL A 611 -20.52 -0.28 38.71
C VAL A 611 -19.20 0.38 38.30
N VAL A 612 -18.94 1.59 38.81
CA VAL A 612 -17.71 2.33 38.54
C VAL A 612 -16.58 1.78 39.41
N ALA A 613 -15.48 1.36 38.78
CA ALA A 613 -14.21 1.15 39.46
C ALA A 613 -13.43 2.48 39.47
N THR A 614 -12.92 2.88 40.63
CA THR A 614 -12.16 4.13 40.81
C THR A 614 -10.68 3.94 40.46
N VAL A 615 -10.05 4.99 39.92
CA VAL A 615 -8.63 4.98 39.53
C VAL A 615 -7.74 4.86 40.77
N SER A 616 -7.08 3.71 40.94
CA SER A 616 -5.98 3.49 41.89
C SER A 616 -4.97 2.42 41.44
N ASP A 617 -5.21 1.74 40.32
CA ASP A 617 -4.37 0.67 39.76
C ASP A 617 -4.03 0.95 38.28
N LEU A 618 -3.25 2.01 38.04
CA LEU A 618 -2.54 2.33 36.78
C LEU A 618 -1.17 2.94 37.12
#